data_AF-A0A436VVM8-F1
#
_entry.id   AF-A0A436VVM8-F1
#
_cell.length_a   1.000
_cell.length_b   1.000
_cell.length_c   1.000
_cell.angle_alpha   90.00
_cell.angle_beta   90.00
_cell.angle_gamma   90.00
#
_symmetry.space_group_name_H-M   'P 1'
#
loop_
_entity.id
_entity.type
_entity.pdbx_description
1 polymer ?
#
loop_
_entity_poly.entity_id
_entity_poly.type
_entity_poly.pdbx_seq_one_letter_code
_entity_poly.pdbx_strand_id
1 'polypeptide(L)'
;MTYELPFDDAYEPYHASSPTDRVILELQMYGHRPHQDEPDPRPLPDESVIRAGLAGIVETFAGMLGDTRLEPDLDDLLWSFANVFHRAAERVARSLDRCASSLRSSQGEQDGSEVKSVELERLTAEGITYI
;
A
#
# COMPACT_ATOMS: atom_id res chain seq x y z
N MET A 1 -33.07 33.68 36.59
CA MET A 1 -32.38 32.79 37.55
C MET A 1 -32.02 31.54 36.77
N THR A 2 -30.79 31.47 36.29
CA THR A 2 -30.24 30.32 35.56
C THR A 2 -29.79 29.29 36.58
N TYR A 3 -30.32 28.07 36.50
CA TYR A 3 -29.87 26.95 37.32
C TYR A 3 -28.62 26.35 36.65
N GLU A 4 -27.44 26.56 37.25
CA GLU A 4 -26.27 25.74 36.93
C GLU A 4 -26.37 24.46 37.74
N LEU A 5 -26.52 23.31 37.06
CA LEU A 5 -26.37 22.01 37.70
C LEU A 5 -24.86 21.73 37.85
N PRO A 6 -24.38 21.31 39.03
CA PRO A 6 -23.00 20.86 39.19
C PRO A 6 -22.78 19.62 38.32
N PHE A 7 -21.68 19.57 37.58
CA PHE A 7 -21.21 18.34 36.93
C PHE A 7 -20.77 17.37 38.04
N ASP A 8 -21.63 16.40 38.37
CA ASP A 8 -21.34 15.35 39.34
C ASP A 8 -20.64 14.18 38.65
N ASP A 9 -19.33 14.33 38.45
CA ASP A 9 -18.48 13.28 37.88
C ASP A 9 -18.02 12.27 38.96
N ALA A 10 -18.50 12.41 40.21
CA ALA A 10 -18.01 11.63 41.35
C ALA A 10 -18.43 10.14 41.33
N TYR A 11 -19.33 9.75 40.41
CA TYR A 11 -19.87 8.40 40.29
C TYR A 11 -19.49 7.66 39.01
N GLU A 12 -18.61 8.22 38.17
CA GLU A 12 -18.19 7.54 36.94
C GLU A 12 -17.03 6.57 37.22
N PRO A 13 -17.22 5.25 37.01
CA PRO A 13 -16.16 4.26 37.23
C PRO A 13 -14.99 4.49 36.27
N TYR A 14 -13.78 4.14 36.71
CA TYR A 14 -12.59 4.24 35.87
C TYR A 14 -12.75 3.37 34.60
N HIS A 15 -12.96 4.01 33.46
CA HIS A 15 -13.09 3.34 32.18
C HIS A 15 -11.71 2.88 31.71
N ALA A 16 -11.42 1.58 31.81
CA ALA A 16 -10.33 1.00 31.05
C ALA A 16 -10.65 1.17 29.54
N SER A 17 -9.63 1.48 28.73
CA SER A 17 -9.76 1.66 27.28
C SER A 17 -10.65 0.58 26.65
N SER A 18 -11.72 1.01 25.99
CA SER A 18 -12.67 0.12 25.34
C SER A 18 -12.04 -0.54 24.10
N PRO A 19 -12.56 -1.68 23.61
CA PRO A 19 -12.11 -2.26 22.35
C PRO A 19 -12.17 -1.27 21.18
N THR A 20 -13.22 -0.44 21.14
CA THR A 20 -13.38 0.62 20.12
C THR A 20 -12.32 1.71 20.25
N ASP A 21 -11.98 2.10 21.47
CA ASP A 21 -10.93 3.09 21.74
C ASP A 21 -9.55 2.60 21.25
N ARG A 22 -9.26 1.30 21.39
CA ARG A 22 -8.04 0.69 20.82
C ARG A 22 -8.01 0.74 19.30
N VAL A 23 -9.12 0.41 18.63
CA VAL A 23 -9.20 0.50 17.16
C VAL A 23 -9.02 1.93 16.68
N ILE A 24 -9.63 2.91 17.35
CA ILE A 24 -9.48 4.34 17.03
C ILE A 24 -8.03 4.78 17.21
N LEU A 25 -7.38 4.37 18.30
CA LEU A 25 -5.98 4.67 18.56
C LEU A 25 -5.06 4.09 17.48
N GLU A 26 -5.30 2.85 17.06
CA GLU A 26 -4.54 2.20 15.97
C GLU A 26 -4.73 2.93 14.63
N LEU A 27 -5.96 3.32 14.30
CA LEU A 27 -6.25 4.13 13.10
C LEU A 27 -5.56 5.50 13.14
N GLN A 28 -5.51 6.15 14.30
CA GLN A 28 -4.81 7.43 14.47
C GLN A 28 -3.29 7.29 14.37
N MET A 29 -2.73 6.20 14.91
CA MET A 29 -1.28 5.97 14.94
C MET A 29 -0.73 5.46 13.61
N TYR A 30 -1.46 4.58 12.93
CA TYR A 30 -0.95 3.85 11.76
C TYR A 30 -1.71 4.12 10.46
N GLY A 31 -2.80 4.90 10.52
CA GLY A 31 -3.75 5.08 9.42
C GLY A 31 -4.63 3.85 9.23
N HIS A 32 -5.69 3.98 8.42
CA HIS A 32 -6.42 2.81 7.94
C HIS A 32 -5.50 1.99 7.04
N ARG A 33 -5.06 0.84 7.54
CA ARG A 33 -4.53 -0.23 6.71
C ARG A 33 -5.65 -1.25 6.54
N PRO A 34 -6.03 -1.59 5.31
CA PRO A 34 -6.79 -2.80 5.08
C PRO A 34 -6.12 -3.93 5.87
N HIS A 35 -6.92 -4.78 6.50
CA HIS A 35 -6.38 -6.00 7.12
C HIS A 35 -5.55 -6.77 6.07
N GLN A 36 -4.63 -7.66 6.48
CA GLN A 36 -3.85 -8.44 5.51
C GLN A 36 -4.70 -9.24 4.50
N ASP A 37 -5.99 -9.36 4.77
CA ASP A 37 -6.98 -10.10 4.00
C ASP A 37 -7.91 -9.20 3.16
N GLU A 38 -7.83 -7.87 3.30
CA GLU A 38 -8.64 -6.91 2.52
C GLU A 38 -7.77 -6.16 1.49
N PRO A 39 -8.22 -6.03 0.23
CA PRO A 39 -7.50 -5.24 -0.78
C PRO A 39 -7.36 -3.77 -0.37
N ASP A 40 -6.25 -3.14 -0.75
CA ASP A 40 -6.10 -1.68 -0.60
C ASP A 40 -7.08 -0.94 -1.54
N PRO A 41 -8.01 -0.14 -1.00
CA PRO A 41 -9.03 0.52 -1.81
C PRO A 41 -8.49 1.75 -2.56
N ARG A 42 -7.24 2.17 -2.32
CA ARG A 42 -6.67 3.37 -2.97
C ARG A 42 -6.44 3.09 -4.46
N PRO A 43 -6.87 3.98 -5.36
CA PRO A 43 -6.64 3.79 -6.78
C PRO A 43 -5.15 3.94 -7.11
N LEU A 44 -4.73 3.29 -8.18
CA LEU A 44 -3.43 3.57 -8.80
C LEU A 44 -3.38 5.03 -9.27
N PRO A 45 -2.18 5.64 -9.30
CA PRO A 45 -2.02 6.99 -9.79
C PRO A 45 -2.35 7.07 -11.29
N ASP A 46 -2.92 8.21 -11.71
CA ASP A 46 -3.27 8.46 -13.10
C ASP A 46 -2.03 8.39 -14.02
N GLU A 47 -2.15 7.65 -15.12
CA GLU A 47 -1.04 7.40 -16.05
C GLU A 47 -0.47 8.71 -16.63
N SER A 48 -1.33 9.67 -16.96
CA SER A 48 -0.92 10.95 -17.53
C SER A 48 -0.16 11.79 -16.51
N VAL A 49 -0.59 11.77 -15.25
CA VAL A 49 0.07 12.47 -14.14
C VAL A 49 1.46 11.89 -13.89
N ILE A 50 1.58 10.55 -13.83
CA ILE A 50 2.87 9.88 -13.65
C ILE A 50 3.80 10.15 -14.83
N ARG A 51 3.29 10.06 -16.07
CA ARG A 51 4.08 10.33 -17.28
C ARG A 51 4.63 11.76 -17.30
N ALA A 52 3.80 12.75 -16.99
CA ALA A 52 4.22 14.14 -16.92
C ALA A 52 5.25 14.38 -15.80
N GLY A 53 5.02 13.81 -14.62
CA GLY A 53 5.95 13.92 -13.49
C GLY A 53 7.32 13.29 -13.79
N LEU A 54 7.35 12.09 -14.37
CA LEU A 54 8.59 11.41 -14.75
C LEU A 54 9.36 12.20 -15.82
N ALA A 55 8.66 12.73 -16.83
CA ALA A 55 9.29 13.59 -17.83
C ALA A 55 9.93 14.82 -17.19
N GLY A 56 9.23 15.48 -16.25
CA GLY A 56 9.79 16.63 -15.53
C GLY A 56 11.01 16.28 -14.68
N ILE A 57 11.01 15.11 -14.02
CA ILE A 57 12.17 14.63 -13.25
C ILE A 57 13.37 14.40 -14.18
N VAL A 58 13.17 13.70 -15.29
CA VAL A 58 14.25 13.40 -16.25
C VAL A 58 14.79 14.67 -16.88
N GLU A 59 13.92 15.58 -17.31
CA GLU A 59 14.30 16.88 -17.89
C GLU A 59 15.11 17.72 -16.90
N THR A 60 14.63 17.83 -15.65
CA THR A 60 15.34 18.58 -14.60
C THR A 60 16.69 17.94 -14.30
N PHE A 61 16.76 16.61 -14.24
CA PHE A 61 18.00 15.90 -13.96
C PHE A 61 19.02 16.09 -15.09
N ALA A 62 18.61 15.93 -16.34
CA ALA A 62 19.45 16.17 -17.50
C ALA A 62 19.90 17.64 -17.56
N GLY A 63 18.99 18.59 -17.35
CA GLY A 63 19.31 20.03 -17.36
C GLY A 63 20.27 20.48 -16.26
N MET A 64 20.30 19.80 -15.11
CA MET A 64 21.27 20.09 -14.04
C MET A 64 22.70 19.65 -14.39
N LEU A 65 22.86 18.62 -15.21
CA LEU A 65 24.18 18.03 -15.52
C LEU A 65 24.67 18.31 -16.95
N GLY A 66 23.77 18.67 -17.86
CA GLY A 66 24.11 19.07 -19.22
C GLY A 66 25.00 20.31 -19.23
N ASP A 67 25.92 20.37 -20.21
CA ASP A 67 26.94 21.41 -20.34
C ASP A 67 27.88 21.52 -19.12
N THR A 68 27.92 20.50 -18.26
CA THR A 68 28.83 20.42 -17.12
C THR A 68 29.89 19.35 -17.33
N ARG A 69 30.89 19.31 -16.43
CA ARG A 69 31.90 18.24 -16.42
C ARG A 69 31.33 16.85 -16.10
N LEU A 70 30.06 16.77 -15.65
CA LEU A 70 29.36 15.53 -15.36
C LEU A 70 28.47 15.04 -16.51
N GLU A 71 28.36 15.80 -17.61
CA GLU A 71 27.59 15.38 -18.79
C GLU A 71 28.02 14.01 -19.35
N PRO A 72 29.32 13.63 -19.38
CA PRO A 72 29.71 12.29 -19.83
C PRO A 72 29.14 11.13 -19.00
N ASP A 73 28.78 11.39 -17.73
CA ASP A 73 28.19 10.39 -16.84
C ASP A 73 26.65 10.35 -16.92
N LEU A 74 26.03 11.27 -17.66
CA LEU A 74 24.58 11.46 -17.67
C LEU A 74 23.82 10.24 -18.20
N ASP A 75 24.32 9.59 -19.25
CA ASP A 75 23.69 8.40 -19.84
C ASP A 75 23.58 7.25 -18.81
N ASP A 76 24.69 6.96 -18.11
CA ASP A 76 24.73 5.90 -17.11
C ASP A 76 23.85 6.22 -15.89
N LEU A 77 23.75 7.50 -15.51
CA LEU A 77 22.90 7.96 -14.42
C LEU A 77 21.41 7.86 -14.77
N LEU A 78 21.01 8.31 -15.96
CA LEU A 78 19.63 8.18 -16.46
C LEU A 78 19.24 6.73 -16.64
N TRP A 79 20.16 5.89 -17.14
CA TRP A 79 19.94 4.44 -17.22
C TRP A 79 19.76 3.81 -15.84
N SER A 80 20.59 4.20 -14.86
CA SER A 80 20.47 3.75 -13.47
C SER A 80 19.12 4.14 -12.85
N PHE A 81 18.59 5.31 -13.19
CA PHE A 81 17.24 5.71 -12.79
C PHE A 81 16.16 4.80 -13.38
N ALA A 82 16.19 4.52 -14.68
CA ALA A 82 15.25 3.58 -15.33
C ALA A 82 15.37 2.16 -14.75
N ASN A 83 16.59 1.72 -14.42
CA ASN A 83 16.84 0.40 -13.83
C ASN A 83 16.12 0.17 -12.49
N VAL A 84 15.85 1.21 -11.71
CA VAL A 84 15.06 1.07 -10.47
C VAL A 84 13.65 0.58 -10.78
N PHE A 85 13.03 1.11 -11.83
CA PHE A 85 11.68 0.70 -12.27
C PHE A 85 11.69 -0.71 -12.85
N HIS A 86 12.70 -1.08 -13.65
CA HIS A 86 12.83 -2.46 -14.13
C HIS A 86 12.95 -3.47 -12.99
N ARG A 87 13.76 -3.18 -11.97
CA ARG A 87 13.89 -4.05 -10.78
C ARG A 87 12.58 -4.15 -9.98
N ALA A 88 11.86 -3.04 -9.85
CA ALA A 88 10.56 -3.04 -9.18
C ALA A 88 9.54 -3.89 -9.94
N ALA A 89 9.45 -3.72 -11.27
CA ALA A 89 8.59 -4.50 -12.14
C ALA A 89 8.90 -6.00 -12.07
N GLU A 90 10.18 -6.39 -12.12
CA GLU A 90 10.61 -7.78 -11.99
C GLU A 90 10.25 -8.38 -10.61
N ARG A 91 10.34 -7.57 -9.54
CA ARG A 91 9.89 -8.02 -8.20
C ARG A 91 8.39 -8.27 -8.17
N VAL A 92 7.59 -7.38 -8.76
CA VAL A 92 6.13 -7.54 -8.85
C VAL A 92 5.77 -8.77 -9.70
N ALA A 93 6.40 -8.93 -10.86
CA ALA A 93 6.21 -10.10 -11.72
C ALA A 93 6.49 -11.41 -10.99
N ARG A 94 7.62 -11.49 -10.25
CA ARG A 94 7.92 -12.67 -9.42
C ARG A 94 6.91 -12.89 -8.30
N SER A 95 6.33 -11.85 -7.72
CA SER A 95 5.25 -11.99 -6.73
C SER A 95 3.96 -12.51 -7.36
N LEU A 96 3.59 -12.01 -8.55
CA LEU A 96 2.46 -12.51 -9.33
C LEU A 96 2.63 -13.98 -9.70
N ASP A 97 3.82 -14.39 -10.13
CA ASP A 97 4.12 -15.80 -10.46
C ASP A 97 3.96 -16.71 -9.23
N ARG A 98 4.46 -16.29 -8.06
CA ARG A 98 4.28 -17.02 -6.80
C ARG A 98 2.80 -17.12 -6.42
N CYS A 99 2.06 -16.01 -6.49
CA CYS A 99 0.62 -15.97 -6.22
C CYS A 99 -0.14 -16.92 -7.16
N ALA A 100 0.15 -16.89 -8.46
CA ALA A 100 -0.47 -17.77 -9.44
C ALA A 100 -0.17 -19.25 -9.17
N SER A 101 1.04 -19.58 -8.69
CA SER A 101 1.37 -20.94 -8.26
C SER A 101 0.56 -21.37 -7.03
N SER A 102 0.45 -20.50 -6.02
CA SER A 102 -0.34 -20.76 -4.81
C SER A 102 -1.83 -20.92 -5.12
N LEU A 103 -2.39 -20.07 -5.99
CA LEU A 103 -3.77 -20.16 -6.46
C LEU A 103 -4.03 -21.51 -7.15
N ARG A 104 -3.13 -21.95 -8.04
CA ARG A 104 -3.26 -23.27 -8.69
C ARG A 104 -3.24 -24.44 -7.70
N SER A 105 -2.37 -24.41 -6.69
CA SER A 105 -2.35 -25.44 -5.64
C SER A 105 -3.64 -25.43 -4.83
N SER A 106 -4.03 -24.24 -4.35
CA SER A 106 -5.23 -24.04 -3.53
C SER A 106 -6.51 -24.47 -4.24
N GLN A 107 -6.63 -24.23 -5.55
CA GLN A 107 -7.75 -24.71 -6.37
C GLN A 107 -7.79 -26.23 -6.49
N GLY A 108 -6.63 -26.89 -6.63
CA GLY A 108 -6.54 -28.35 -6.69
C GLY A 108 -6.83 -29.04 -5.36
N GLU A 109 -6.61 -28.34 -4.25
CA GLU A 109 -6.86 -28.80 -2.87
C GLU A 109 -8.29 -28.52 -2.39
N GLN A 110 -9.16 -27.91 -3.21
CA GLN A 110 -10.53 -27.62 -2.81
C GLN A 110 -11.29 -28.90 -2.48
N ASP A 111 -11.85 -28.95 -1.28
CA ASP A 111 -12.67 -30.05 -0.75
C ASP A 111 -14.13 -29.65 -0.53
N GLY A 112 -14.49 -28.40 -0.85
CA GLY A 112 -15.83 -27.83 -0.64
C GLY A 112 -16.06 -27.28 0.76
N SER A 113 -15.05 -27.25 1.63
CA SER A 113 -15.15 -26.59 2.94
C SER A 113 -15.14 -25.06 2.81
N GLU A 114 -15.84 -24.41 3.73
CA GLU A 114 -15.83 -22.94 3.88
C GLU A 114 -14.40 -22.43 4.14
N VAL A 115 -13.63 -23.15 4.96
CA VAL A 115 -12.24 -22.80 5.27
C VAL A 115 -11.39 -22.74 4.00
N LYS A 116 -11.45 -23.77 3.13
CA LYS A 116 -10.68 -23.79 1.88
C LYS A 116 -11.15 -22.75 0.87
N SER A 117 -12.45 -22.40 0.92
CA SER A 117 -13.02 -21.34 0.07
C SER A 117 -12.50 -19.95 0.49
N VAL A 118 -12.51 -19.66 1.79
CA VAL A 118 -11.99 -18.39 2.35
C VAL A 118 -10.47 -18.26 2.14
N GLU A 119 -9.71 -19.35 2.29
CA GLU A 119 -8.27 -19.35 1.98
C GLU A 119 -7.99 -18.96 0.51
N LEU A 120 -8.81 -19.42 -0.43
CA LEU A 120 -8.69 -19.09 -1.85
C LEU A 120 -9.04 -17.62 -2.14
N GLU A 121 -10.11 -17.11 -1.52
CA GLU A 121 -10.50 -15.70 -1.65
C GLU A 121 -9.40 -14.76 -1.17
N ARG A 122 -8.77 -15.11 -0.04
CA ARG A 122 -7.64 -14.37 0.54
C ARG A 122 -6.43 -14.32 -0.40
N LEU A 123 -6.05 -15.46 -0.99
CA LEU A 123 -4.97 -15.52 -1.98
C LEU A 123 -5.30 -14.70 -3.24
N THR A 124 -6.59 -14.67 -3.62
CA THR A 124 -7.05 -13.88 -4.77
C THR A 124 -6.96 -12.38 -4.49
N ALA A 125 -7.39 -11.95 -3.30
CA ALA A 125 -7.27 -10.56 -2.84
C ALA A 125 -5.80 -10.08 -2.79
N GLU A 126 -4.89 -10.93 -2.32
CA GLU A 126 -3.45 -10.65 -2.32
C GLU A 126 -2.92 -10.46 -3.75
N GLY A 127 -3.32 -11.32 -4.69
CA GLY A 127 -2.94 -11.21 -6.11
C GLY A 127 -3.38 -9.91 -6.76
N ILE A 128 -4.60 -9.44 -6.46
CA ILE A 128 -5.16 -8.19 -7.00
C ILE A 128 -4.35 -6.97 -6.54
N THR A 129 -3.74 -7.02 -5.35
CA THR A 129 -2.93 -5.90 -4.82
C THR A 129 -1.68 -5.60 -5.68
N TYR A 130 -1.28 -6.53 -6.55
CA TYR A 130 -0.13 -6.36 -7.45
C TYR A 130 -0.48 -5.83 -8.85
N ILE A 131 -1.75 -5.57 -9.15
CA ILE A 131 -2.27 -5.16 -10.47
C ILE A 131 -3.04 -3.84 -10.35
#